data_AF-A0A3C1T7F2-F1
#
_entry.id   AF-A0A3C1T7F2-F1
#
_cell.length_a   1.000
_cell.length_b   1.000
_cell.length_c   1.000
_cell.angle_alpha   90.00
_cell.angle_beta   90.00
_cell.angle_gamma   90.00
#
_symmetry.space_group_name_H-M   'P 1'
#
loop_
_entity.id
_entity.type
_entity.pdbx_description
1 polymer ?
#
loop_
_entity_poly.entity_id
_entity_poly.type
_entity_poly.pdbx_seq_one_letter_code
_entity_poly.pdbx_strand_id
1 'polypeptide(L)'
;METQPTPAPGFWQKNKLIIKSFFIGFLVLALLIPTFLIMYLVNERKERKQEVTREISNKWSASQTISGPFLTVPYTETENNVLKKGYLHILPEQLDINGNIEPEIRYRSIYKVPVYTTKPLLLKGKFSRHSLNSVNVNAQSIHWNEARLCIGITDLKGLKDQQIRWGSQQLSMEAGMPENSIAEQGINALLPLDSSFL
;
A
#
# COMPACT_ATOMS: atom_id res chain seq x y z
N MET A 1 -77.75 26.16 51.99
CA MET A 1 -77.55 26.10 50.52
C MET A 1 -76.46 25.08 50.27
N GLU A 2 -76.82 24.03 49.53
CA GLU A 2 -76.07 22.79 49.38
C GLU A 2 -74.77 22.98 48.58
N THR A 3 -73.66 22.41 49.05
CA THR A 3 -72.39 22.36 48.32
C THR A 3 -72.44 21.25 47.28
N GLN A 4 -72.48 21.61 45.99
CA GLN A 4 -72.42 20.63 44.90
C GLN A 4 -71.06 19.92 44.86
N PRO A 5 -71.01 18.60 44.61
CA PRO A 5 -69.76 17.86 44.52
C PRO A 5 -69.01 18.22 43.24
N THR A 6 -67.73 18.56 43.37
CA THR A 6 -66.80 18.77 42.24
C THR A 6 -66.81 17.55 41.32
N PRO A 7 -66.96 17.72 39.99
CA PRO A 7 -67.00 16.60 39.05
C PRO A 7 -65.67 15.83 39.07
N ALA A 8 -65.75 14.50 39.10
CA ALA A 8 -64.58 13.63 39.11
C ALA A 8 -63.71 13.90 37.87
N PRO A 9 -62.37 13.89 38.00
CA PRO A 9 -61.48 14.18 36.88
C PRO A 9 -61.70 13.17 35.76
N GLY A 10 -61.95 13.68 34.54
CA GLY A 10 -62.22 12.86 33.37
C GLY A 10 -61.04 11.95 33.02
N PHE A 11 -61.29 10.88 32.26
CA PHE A 11 -60.29 9.89 31.82
C PHE A 11 -59.02 10.54 31.22
N TRP A 12 -59.20 11.64 30.47
CA TRP A 12 -58.12 12.43 29.86
C TRP A 12 -57.24 13.17 30.87
N GLN A 13 -57.80 13.59 32.01
CA GLN A 13 -57.04 14.24 33.08
C GLN A 13 -56.25 13.24 33.90
N LYS A 14 -56.83 12.06 34.19
CA LYS A 14 -56.16 10.97 34.92
C LYS A 14 -54.99 10.37 34.13
N ASN A 15 -55.12 10.23 32.80
CA ASN A 15 -54.12 9.59 31.94
C ASN A 15 -53.24 10.58 31.15
N LYS A 16 -53.31 11.88 31.47
CA LYS A 16 -52.60 12.96 30.74
C LYS A 16 -51.11 12.68 30.54
N LEU A 17 -50.44 12.14 31.56
CA LEU A 17 -49.02 11.79 31.51
C LEU A 17 -48.73 10.65 30.52
N ILE A 18 -49.56 9.60 30.52
CA ILE A 18 -49.42 8.45 29.62
C ILE A 18 -49.63 8.87 28.17
N ILE A 19 -50.67 9.66 27.91
CA ILE A 19 -50.98 10.18 26.55
C ILE A 19 -49.84 11.09 26.06
N LYS A 20 -49.32 11.96 26.92
CA LYS A 20 -48.18 12.84 26.58
C LYS A 20 -46.93 12.02 26.26
N SER A 21 -46.59 11.01 27.08
CA SER A 21 -45.45 10.13 26.85
C SER A 21 -45.59 9.31 25.58
N PHE A 22 -46.79 8.79 25.29
CA PHE A 22 -47.06 8.07 24.04
C PHE A 22 -46.86 8.97 22.82
N PHE A 23 -47.38 10.19 22.84
CA PHE A 23 -47.22 11.13 21.73
C PHE A 23 -45.74 11.50 21.49
N ILE A 24 -44.97 11.71 22.57
CA ILE A 24 -43.53 11.93 22.48
C ILE A 24 -42.83 10.69 21.89
N GLY A 25 -43.15 9.49 22.35
CA GLY A 25 -42.58 8.24 21.83
C GLY A 25 -42.90 8.03 20.35
N PHE A 26 -44.14 8.29 19.93
CA PHE A 26 -44.55 8.24 18.54
C PHE A 26 -43.78 9.27 17.69
N LEU A 27 -43.61 10.50 18.18
CA LEU A 27 -42.86 11.53 17.48
C LEU A 27 -41.38 11.17 17.34
N VAL A 28 -40.76 10.57 18.37
CA VAL A 28 -39.39 10.06 18.30
C VAL A 28 -39.28 8.95 17.26
N LEU A 29 -40.21 7.99 17.24
CA LEU A 29 -40.23 6.92 16.24
C LEU A 29 -40.41 7.48 14.81
N ALA A 30 -41.29 8.46 14.65
CA ALA A 30 -41.49 9.14 13.36
C ALA A 30 -40.22 9.85 12.87
N LEU A 31 -39.43 10.44 13.78
CA LEU A 31 -38.15 11.08 13.47
C LEU A 31 -36.99 10.09 13.25
N LEU A 32 -37.10 8.86 13.77
CA LEU A 32 -36.10 7.83 13.49
C LEU A 32 -36.13 7.38 12.03
N ILE A 33 -37.30 7.28 11.41
CA ILE A 33 -37.46 6.89 10.00
C ILE A 33 -36.58 7.74 9.06
N PRO A 34 -36.70 9.08 9.01
CA PRO A 34 -35.86 9.91 8.14
C PRO A 34 -34.38 9.85 8.53
N THR A 35 -34.07 9.68 9.81
CA THR A 35 -32.68 9.53 10.28
C THR A 35 -32.02 8.28 9.70
N PHE A 36 -32.71 7.13 9.73
CA PHE A 36 -32.23 5.89 9.13
C PHE A 36 -32.04 6.01 7.60
N LEU A 37 -32.95 6.69 6.90
CA LEU A 37 -32.83 6.92 5.46
C LEU A 37 -31.59 7.76 5.11
N ILE A 38 -31.33 8.83 5.87
CA ILE A 38 -30.13 9.65 5.69
C ILE A 38 -28.87 8.83 5.96
N MET A 39 -28.86 8.04 7.04
CA MET A 39 -27.71 7.20 7.38
C MET A 39 -27.42 6.17 6.29
N TYR A 40 -28.45 5.52 5.75
CA TYR A 40 -28.32 4.59 4.63
C TYR A 40 -27.72 5.26 3.40
N LEU A 41 -28.24 6.42 3.00
CA LEU A 41 -27.75 7.17 1.84
C LEU A 41 -26.31 7.66 2.02
N VAL A 42 -25.94 8.07 3.24
CA VAL A 42 -24.55 8.44 3.56
C VAL A 42 -23.63 7.23 3.47
N ASN A 43 -24.06 6.07 3.97
CA ASN A 43 -23.27 4.85 3.91
C ASN A 43 -23.08 4.38 2.45
N GLU A 44 -24.14 4.38 1.65
CA GLU A 44 -24.08 4.05 0.22
C GLU A 44 -23.06 4.96 -0.51
N ARG A 45 -23.09 6.28 -0.24
CA ARG A 45 -22.13 7.22 -0.85
C ARG A 45 -20.69 6.96 -0.40
N LYS A 46 -20.48 6.58 0.86
CA LYS A 46 -19.16 6.22 1.39
C LYS A 46 -18.62 4.97 0.69
N GLU A 47 -19.42 3.92 0.60
CA GLU A 47 -19.05 2.66 -0.06
C GLU A 47 -18.77 2.88 -1.55
N ARG A 48 -19.64 3.63 -2.26
CA ARG A 48 -19.46 3.97 -3.67
C ARG A 48 -18.15 4.72 -3.93
N LYS A 49 -17.79 5.66 -3.05
CA LYS A 49 -16.51 6.38 -3.12
C LYS A 49 -15.33 5.43 -2.92
N GLN A 50 -15.39 4.53 -1.95
CA GLN A 50 -14.33 3.57 -1.69
C GLN A 50 -14.12 2.60 -2.86
N GLU A 51 -15.22 2.12 -3.46
CA GLU A 51 -15.19 1.27 -4.65
C GLU A 51 -14.55 1.98 -5.83
N VAL A 52 -14.93 3.23 -6.09
CA VAL A 52 -14.32 4.05 -7.15
C VAL A 52 -12.83 4.25 -6.93
N THR A 53 -12.39 4.57 -5.71
CA THR A 53 -10.96 4.68 -5.39
C THR A 53 -10.24 3.37 -5.66
N ARG A 54 -10.77 2.24 -5.20
CA ARG A 54 -10.18 0.91 -5.42
C ARG A 54 -10.05 0.57 -6.90
N GLU A 55 -11.08 0.87 -7.70
CA GLU A 55 -11.05 0.64 -9.13
C GLU A 55 -10.01 1.51 -9.86
N ILE A 56 -9.88 2.78 -9.46
CA ILE A 56 -8.83 3.66 -10.01
C ILE A 56 -7.44 3.15 -9.59
N SER A 57 -7.24 2.78 -8.33
CA SER A 57 -5.99 2.18 -7.85
C SER A 57 -5.64 0.90 -8.62
N ASN A 58 -6.62 0.04 -8.90
CA ASN A 58 -6.39 -1.19 -9.66
C ASN A 58 -5.97 -0.94 -11.12
N LYS A 59 -6.46 0.13 -11.75
CA LYS A 59 -6.13 0.50 -13.14
C LYS A 59 -4.84 1.32 -13.26
N TRP A 60 -4.48 2.05 -12.22
CA TRP A 60 -3.27 2.87 -12.19
C TRP A 60 -2.18 2.14 -11.42
N SER A 61 -2.07 2.40 -10.13
CA SER A 61 -1.22 1.67 -9.19
C SER A 61 -1.83 1.87 -7.80
N ALA A 62 -1.73 0.84 -6.96
CA ALA A 62 -2.06 0.97 -5.55
C ALA A 62 -1.03 1.84 -4.82
N SER A 63 -1.18 2.02 -3.49
CA SER A 63 -0.14 2.65 -2.67
C SER A 63 1.20 1.96 -2.91
N GLN A 64 2.24 2.75 -3.22
CA GLN A 64 3.55 2.21 -3.55
C GLN A 64 4.55 2.35 -2.42
N THR A 65 5.22 1.25 -2.10
CA THR A 65 6.47 1.26 -1.33
C THR A 65 7.59 0.81 -2.28
N ILE A 66 8.62 1.65 -2.39
CA ILE A 66 9.80 1.39 -3.21
C ILE A 66 10.96 1.15 -2.26
N SER A 67 11.64 0.02 -2.39
CA SER A 67 12.88 -0.21 -1.64
C SER A 67 14.04 0.52 -2.30
N GLY A 68 15.09 0.81 -1.54
CA GLY A 68 16.37 1.14 -2.15
C GLY A 68 16.85 0.01 -3.08
N PRO A 69 17.71 0.31 -4.07
CA PRO A 69 18.35 -0.72 -4.87
C PRO A 69 19.27 -1.57 -3.99
N PHE A 70 19.31 -2.87 -4.23
CA PHE A 70 20.21 -3.80 -3.57
C PHE A 70 20.73 -4.84 -4.57
N LEU A 71 21.93 -5.35 -4.35
CA LEU A 71 22.44 -6.48 -5.13
C LEU A 71 22.04 -7.77 -4.45
N THR A 72 21.62 -8.74 -5.24
CA THR A 72 21.43 -10.12 -4.81
C THR A 72 22.39 -11.00 -5.60
N VAL A 73 23.26 -11.72 -4.89
CA VAL A 73 24.24 -12.63 -5.49
C VAL A 73 24.03 -14.01 -4.90
N PRO A 74 23.70 -15.03 -5.71
CA PRO A 74 23.56 -16.37 -5.20
C PRO A 74 24.92 -16.97 -4.83
N TYR A 75 24.93 -17.80 -3.80
CA TYR A 75 26.09 -18.61 -3.44
C TYR A 75 25.64 -20.04 -3.14
N THR A 76 26.61 -20.94 -3.12
CA THR A 76 26.36 -22.35 -2.79
C THR A 76 27.08 -22.72 -1.50
N GLU A 77 26.38 -23.42 -0.62
CA GLU A 77 26.93 -23.89 0.65
C GLU A 77 26.50 -25.34 0.91
N THR A 78 27.42 -26.13 1.47
CA THR A 78 27.16 -27.52 1.82
C THR A 78 26.79 -27.60 3.29
N GLU A 79 25.53 -27.88 3.59
CA GLU A 79 25.04 -28.09 4.95
C GLU A 79 24.59 -29.54 5.08
N ASN A 80 25.15 -30.28 6.05
CA ASN A 80 24.83 -31.69 6.30
C ASN A 80 24.94 -32.60 5.05
N ASN A 81 26.00 -32.45 4.23
CA ASN A 81 26.20 -33.13 2.94
C ASN A 81 25.13 -32.83 1.87
N VAL A 82 24.31 -31.80 2.05
CA VAL A 82 23.35 -31.34 1.05
C VAL A 82 23.78 -29.98 0.52
N LEU A 83 23.85 -29.87 -0.81
CA LEU A 83 24.13 -28.61 -1.49
C LEU A 83 22.89 -27.70 -1.40
N LYS A 84 23.02 -26.55 -0.75
CA LYS A 84 21.96 -25.53 -0.66
C LYS A 84 22.37 -24.26 -1.40
N LYS A 85 21.40 -23.63 -2.07
CA LYS A 85 21.55 -22.31 -2.70
C LYS A 85 21.15 -21.25 -1.68
N GLY A 86 22.09 -20.37 -1.35
CA GLY A 86 21.88 -19.19 -0.52
C GLY A 86 21.91 -17.92 -1.36
N TYR A 87 21.48 -16.81 -0.76
CA TYR A 87 21.52 -15.49 -1.39
C TYR A 87 22.23 -14.50 -0.47
N LEU A 88 23.18 -13.78 -1.04
CA LEU A 88 23.86 -12.67 -0.40
C LEU A 88 23.25 -11.36 -0.88
N HIS A 89 22.93 -10.48 0.06
CA HIS A 89 22.40 -9.16 -0.23
C HIS A 89 23.42 -8.08 0.10
N ILE A 90 23.68 -7.21 -0.88
CA ILE A 90 24.62 -6.10 -0.73
C ILE A 90 23.84 -4.81 -0.90
N LEU A 91 23.84 -3.97 0.13
CA LEU A 91 23.21 -2.67 0.11
C LEU A 91 24.21 -1.61 -0.39
N PRO A 92 23.74 -0.51 -1.00
CA PRO A 92 24.60 0.59 -1.39
C PRO A 92 25.13 1.30 -0.15
N GLU A 93 26.39 1.72 -0.18
CA GLU A 93 26.99 2.57 0.87
C GLU A 93 26.40 3.98 0.86
N GLN A 94 26.02 4.45 -0.32
CA GLN A 94 25.39 5.75 -0.53
C GLN A 94 24.22 5.58 -1.47
N LEU A 95 23.08 6.17 -1.11
CA LEU A 95 21.86 6.14 -1.90
C LEU A 95 21.27 7.55 -1.96
N ASP A 96 21.32 8.16 -3.15
CA ASP A 96 20.67 9.43 -3.44
C ASP A 96 19.36 9.16 -4.20
N ILE A 97 18.26 9.63 -3.64
CA ILE A 97 16.93 9.53 -4.25
C ILE A 97 16.46 10.95 -4.55
N ASN A 98 16.22 11.24 -5.82
CA ASN A 98 15.69 12.52 -6.27
C ASN A 98 14.46 12.27 -7.14
N GLY A 99 13.36 12.95 -6.85
CA GLY A 99 12.20 12.90 -7.72
C GLY A 99 11.20 14.00 -7.44
N ASN A 100 10.40 14.31 -8.45
CA ASN A 100 9.27 15.23 -8.31
C ASN A 100 7.97 14.44 -8.28
N ILE A 101 7.10 14.72 -7.31
CA ILE A 101 5.78 14.10 -7.20
C ILE A 101 4.75 15.10 -7.71
N GLU A 102 4.04 14.73 -8.77
CA GLU A 102 3.00 15.54 -9.39
C GLU A 102 1.63 14.91 -9.16
N PRO A 103 0.67 15.63 -8.53
CA PRO A 103 -0.69 15.15 -8.40
C PRO A 103 -1.46 15.32 -9.73
N GLU A 104 -2.20 14.30 -10.11
CA GLU A 104 -3.15 14.33 -11.24
C GLU A 104 -4.54 13.94 -10.73
N ILE A 105 -5.58 14.68 -11.11
CA ILE A 105 -6.95 14.33 -10.73
C ILE A 105 -7.52 13.35 -11.77
N ARG A 106 -7.81 12.12 -11.34
CA ARG A 106 -8.53 11.13 -12.13
C ARG A 106 -10.01 11.18 -11.83
N TYR A 107 -10.80 10.94 -12.87
CA TYR A 107 -12.25 10.98 -12.82
C TYR A 107 -12.82 9.59 -13.06
N ARG A 108 -13.82 9.23 -12.26
CA ARG A 108 -14.68 8.09 -12.54
C ARG A 108 -16.10 8.40 -12.07
N SER A 109 -17.03 8.41 -13.02
CA SER A 109 -18.39 8.92 -12.81
C SER A 109 -18.35 10.36 -12.29
N ILE A 110 -19.04 10.66 -11.18
CA ILE A 110 -19.04 11.99 -10.54
C ILE A 110 -17.89 12.18 -9.53
N TYR A 111 -17.05 11.16 -9.33
CA TYR A 111 -16.00 11.17 -8.31
C TYR A 111 -14.66 11.57 -8.88
N LYS A 112 -13.94 12.37 -8.10
CA LYS A 112 -12.57 12.80 -8.36
C LYS A 112 -11.64 12.10 -7.38
N VAL A 113 -10.57 11.49 -7.88
CA VAL A 113 -9.56 10.80 -7.06
C VAL A 113 -8.19 11.35 -7.46
N PRO A 114 -7.43 11.95 -6.53
CA PRO A 114 -6.06 12.34 -6.81
C PRO A 114 -5.19 11.09 -6.93
N VAL A 115 -4.43 11.00 -8.00
CA VAL A 115 -3.33 10.05 -8.16
C VAL A 115 -2.02 10.82 -8.18
N TYR A 116 -0.93 10.16 -7.83
CA TYR A 116 0.39 10.78 -7.79
C TYR A 116 1.27 10.07 -8.79
N THR A 117 1.99 10.84 -9.60
CA THR A 117 2.97 10.33 -10.54
C THR A 117 4.32 10.94 -10.24
N THR A 118 5.38 10.16 -10.33
CA THR A 118 6.75 10.66 -10.21
C THR A 118 7.39 10.76 -11.59
N LYS A 119 7.84 11.97 -11.97
CA LYS A 119 8.53 12.22 -13.25
C LYS A 119 9.56 13.36 -13.12
N PRO A 120 10.87 13.09 -13.17
CA PRO A 120 11.52 11.78 -13.06
C PRO A 120 11.60 11.29 -11.60
N LEU A 121 11.77 9.98 -11.39
CA LEU A 121 12.28 9.41 -10.14
C LEU A 121 13.66 8.80 -10.41
N LEU A 122 14.69 9.37 -9.80
CA LEU A 122 16.09 9.02 -10.00
C LEU A 122 16.63 8.41 -8.70
N LEU A 123 17.11 7.17 -8.79
CA LEU A 123 17.82 6.49 -7.71
C LEU A 123 19.27 6.32 -8.15
N LYS A 124 20.21 6.85 -7.37
CA LYS A 124 21.65 6.68 -7.58
C LYS A 124 22.24 5.98 -6.37
N GLY A 125 22.72 4.76 -6.57
CA GLY A 125 23.38 3.97 -5.53
C GLY A 125 24.86 3.80 -5.84
N LYS A 126 25.71 3.87 -4.81
CA LYS A 126 27.12 3.48 -4.88
C LYS A 126 27.32 2.19 -4.08
N PHE A 127 27.79 1.16 -4.77
CA PHE A 127 28.15 -0.12 -4.17
C PHE A 127 29.66 -0.22 -4.09
N SER A 128 30.18 -0.73 -2.97
CA SER A 128 31.61 -0.97 -2.80
C SER A 128 31.84 -2.32 -2.14
N ARG A 129 33.03 -2.85 -2.38
CA ARG A 129 33.47 -4.13 -1.85
C ARG A 129 33.53 -4.16 -0.32
N HIS A 130 33.67 -3.03 0.35
CA HIS A 130 33.76 -3.00 1.83
C HIS A 130 32.53 -3.62 2.50
N SER A 131 31.36 -3.54 1.86
CA SER A 131 30.12 -4.18 2.31
C SER A 131 30.18 -5.72 2.34
N LEU A 132 31.16 -6.32 1.64
CA LEU A 132 31.36 -7.78 1.60
C LEU A 132 32.29 -8.29 2.70
N ASN A 133 33.08 -7.42 3.32
CA ASN A 133 34.09 -7.84 4.31
C ASN A 133 33.47 -8.44 5.59
N SER A 134 32.21 -8.12 5.86
CA SER A 134 31.46 -8.67 6.99
C SER A 134 30.75 -10.00 6.69
N VAL A 135 30.86 -10.50 5.46
CA VAL A 135 30.12 -11.68 4.99
C VAL A 135 30.96 -12.94 5.21
N ASN A 136 30.49 -13.84 6.06
CA ASN A 136 31.15 -15.11 6.36
C ASN A 136 30.78 -16.19 5.31
N VAL A 137 31.03 -15.93 4.03
CA VAL A 137 30.78 -16.87 2.92
C VAL A 137 32.07 -17.09 2.16
N ASN A 138 32.33 -18.34 1.77
CA ASN A 138 33.50 -18.67 0.96
C ASN A 138 33.42 -17.94 -0.40
N ALA A 139 34.38 -17.07 -0.69
CA ALA A 139 34.41 -16.28 -1.93
C ALA A 139 34.36 -17.14 -3.20
N GLN A 140 34.84 -18.39 -3.16
CA GLN A 140 34.84 -19.31 -4.30
C GLN A 140 33.46 -19.91 -4.59
N SER A 141 32.53 -19.87 -3.64
CA SER A 141 31.19 -20.42 -3.84
C SER A 141 30.15 -19.36 -4.24
N ILE A 142 30.59 -18.11 -4.41
CA ILE A 142 29.75 -16.98 -4.83
C ILE A 142 29.69 -16.93 -6.37
N HIS A 143 28.46 -16.89 -6.90
CA HIS A 143 28.20 -16.85 -8.35
C HIS A 143 28.02 -15.41 -8.83
N TRP A 144 29.13 -14.68 -8.99
CA TRP A 144 29.13 -13.27 -9.42
C TRP A 144 28.48 -13.05 -10.79
N ASN A 145 28.59 -14.03 -11.69
CA ASN A 145 27.95 -14.04 -13.00
C ASN A 145 26.41 -14.11 -12.94
N GLU A 146 25.85 -14.52 -11.80
CA GLU A 146 24.41 -14.53 -11.53
C GLU A 146 23.98 -13.32 -10.68
N ALA A 147 24.86 -12.35 -10.42
CA ALA A 147 24.54 -11.18 -9.61
C ALA A 147 23.46 -10.31 -10.28
N ARG A 148 22.45 -9.92 -9.51
CA ARG A 148 21.34 -9.09 -10.02
C ARG A 148 21.17 -7.86 -9.16
N LEU A 149 20.96 -6.71 -9.82
CA LEU A 149 20.50 -5.49 -9.18
C LEU A 149 18.98 -5.57 -9.04
N CYS A 150 18.48 -5.42 -7.83
CA CYS A 150 17.07 -5.56 -7.48
C CYS A 150 16.53 -4.26 -6.90
N ILE A 151 15.27 -3.93 -7.22
CA ILE A 151 14.52 -2.82 -6.63
C ILE A 151 13.12 -3.34 -6.29
N GLY A 152 12.77 -3.35 -5.00
CA GLY A 152 11.46 -3.75 -4.52
C GLY A 152 10.39 -2.72 -4.88
N ILE A 153 9.30 -3.18 -5.47
CA ILE A 153 8.16 -2.35 -5.88
C ILE A 153 6.88 -3.13 -5.62
N THR A 154 5.96 -2.55 -4.86
CA THR A 154 4.70 -3.19 -4.45
C THR A 154 3.64 -3.35 -5.55
N ASP A 155 3.72 -2.62 -6.66
CA ASP A 155 2.83 -2.83 -7.80
C ASP A 155 3.50 -2.39 -9.11
N LEU A 156 3.89 -3.37 -9.92
CA LEU A 156 4.55 -3.14 -11.20
C LEU A 156 3.65 -2.44 -12.23
N LYS A 157 2.32 -2.40 -12.04
CA LYS A 157 1.39 -1.70 -12.96
C LYS A 157 1.66 -0.19 -13.06
N GLY A 158 2.24 0.41 -12.01
CA GLY A 158 2.60 1.82 -11.98
C GLY A 158 3.88 2.16 -12.74
N LEU A 159 4.69 1.14 -13.07
CA LEU A 159 5.97 1.30 -13.74
C LEU A 159 5.75 1.39 -15.25
N LYS A 160 6.24 2.47 -15.88
CA LYS A 160 6.08 2.71 -17.33
C LYS A 160 7.41 2.69 -18.04
N ASP A 161 8.23 3.69 -17.77
CA ASP A 161 9.53 3.90 -18.40
C ASP A 161 10.62 3.73 -17.35
N GLN A 162 11.39 2.67 -17.51
CA GLN A 162 12.47 2.32 -16.61
C GLN A 162 13.79 2.27 -17.37
N GLN A 163 14.83 2.86 -16.79
CA GLN A 163 16.17 2.75 -17.32
C GLN A 163 17.11 2.53 -16.15
N ILE A 164 17.90 1.46 -16.24
CA ILE A 164 18.98 1.19 -15.30
C ILE A 164 20.29 1.32 -16.06
N ARG A 165 21.24 2.01 -15.43
CA ARG A 165 22.62 2.06 -15.86
C ARG A 165 23.51 1.59 -14.73
N TRP A 166 24.44 0.71 -15.05
CA TRP A 166 25.49 0.27 -14.16
C TRP A 166 26.83 0.69 -14.74
N GLY A 167 27.52 1.62 -14.09
CA GLY A 167 28.67 2.29 -14.68
C GLY A 167 28.30 2.95 -16.01
N SER A 168 28.95 2.54 -17.10
CA SER A 168 28.67 3.01 -18.47
C SER A 168 27.66 2.15 -19.23
N GLN A 169 27.25 1.00 -18.70
CA GLN A 169 26.39 0.04 -19.40
C GLN A 169 24.92 0.23 -19.06
N GLN A 170 24.07 0.26 -20.08
CA GLN A 170 22.62 0.22 -19.92
C GLN A 170 22.16 -1.24 -19.79
N LEU A 171 21.31 -1.50 -18.81
CA LEU A 171 20.81 -2.85 -18.52
C LEU A 171 19.31 -2.96 -18.82
N SER A 172 18.89 -4.15 -19.22
CA SER A 172 17.48 -4.49 -19.32
C SER A 172 16.97 -4.97 -17.97
N MET A 173 15.78 -4.51 -17.61
CA MET A 173 15.09 -4.95 -16.41
C MET A 173 14.11 -6.06 -16.72
N GLU A 174 13.95 -6.95 -15.76
CA GLU A 174 12.99 -8.04 -15.74
C GLU A 174 12.06 -7.87 -14.54
N ALA A 175 10.80 -8.22 -14.73
CA ALA A 175 9.82 -8.25 -13.65
C ALA A 175 10.06 -9.46 -12.74
N GLY A 176 9.85 -9.28 -11.44
CA GLY A 176 10.01 -10.31 -10.43
C GLY A 176 11.28 -10.13 -9.60
N MET A 177 11.43 -11.00 -8.61
CA MET A 177 12.59 -11.06 -7.73
C MET A 177 13.22 -12.45 -7.79
N PRO A 178 14.56 -12.56 -7.70
CA PRO A 178 15.24 -13.87 -7.62
C PRO A 178 14.87 -14.65 -6.35
N GLU A 179 14.52 -13.92 -5.30
CA GLU A 179 14.17 -14.42 -3.98
C GLU A 179 13.38 -13.33 -3.21
N ASN A 180 12.71 -13.65 -2.11
CA ASN A 180 11.70 -12.80 -1.47
C ASN A 180 12.06 -12.28 -0.06
N SER A 181 13.31 -12.38 0.38
CA SER A 181 13.75 -12.04 1.75
C SER A 181 13.75 -10.54 2.03
N ILE A 182 14.13 -9.72 1.04
CA ILE A 182 14.12 -8.25 1.17
C ILE A 182 12.83 -7.65 0.63
N ALA A 183 12.35 -8.14 -0.52
CA ALA A 183 11.15 -7.64 -1.17
C ALA A 183 10.39 -8.79 -1.82
N GLU A 184 9.06 -8.85 -1.59
CA GLU A 184 8.20 -9.91 -2.16
C GLU A 184 8.06 -9.80 -3.68
N GLN A 185 8.22 -8.60 -4.23
CA GLN A 185 8.05 -8.30 -5.64
C GLN A 185 8.81 -7.03 -6.00
N GLY A 186 9.12 -6.90 -7.28
CA GLY A 186 9.76 -5.74 -7.85
C GLY A 186 10.37 -6.05 -9.19
N ILE A 187 11.49 -5.42 -9.46
CA ILE A 187 12.24 -5.52 -10.71
C ILE A 187 13.67 -5.91 -10.41
N ASN A 188 14.29 -6.60 -11.35
CA ASN A 188 15.70 -6.95 -11.27
C ASN A 188 16.40 -6.79 -12.62
N ALA A 189 17.72 -6.68 -12.63
CA ALA A 189 18.54 -6.68 -13.82
C ALA A 189 19.81 -7.50 -13.58
N LEU A 190 20.15 -8.40 -14.52
CA LEU A 190 21.40 -9.14 -14.48
C LEU A 190 22.57 -8.15 -14.63
N LEU A 191 23.54 -8.26 -13.72
CA LEU A 191 24.75 -7.47 -13.80
C LEU A 191 25.87 -8.26 -14.48
N PRO A 192 26.67 -7.61 -15.33
CA PRO A 192 27.88 -8.21 -15.89
C PRO A 192 29.01 -8.16 -14.86
N LEU A 193 28.78 -8.72 -13.66
CA LEU A 193 29.83 -8.87 -12.66
C LEU A 193 30.59 -10.17 -12.89
N ASP A 194 31.89 -10.12 -12.67
CA ASP A 194 32.77 -11.27 -12.61
C ASP A 194 33.48 -11.30 -11.25
N SER A 195 34.38 -12.27 -11.06
CA SER A 195 35.19 -12.36 -9.84
C SER A 195 36.13 -11.17 -9.64
N SER A 196 36.30 -10.27 -10.62
CA SER A 196 37.09 -9.03 -10.48
C SER A 196 36.32 -7.90 -9.79
N PHE A 197 35.01 -8.08 -9.54
CA PHE A 197 34.26 -7.23 -8.62
C PHE A 197 34.80 -7.32 -7.17
N LEU A 198 35.65 -8.32 -6.89
CA LEU A 198 36.59 -8.32 -5.77
C LEU A 198 37.76 -7.36 -6.08
#